data_AF-A0A7L3WLV6-F1
#
_entry.id   AF-A0A7L3WLV6-F1
#
_cell.length_a   1.000
_cell.length_b   1.000
_cell.length_c   1.000
_cell.angle_alpha   90.00
_cell.angle_beta   90.00
_cell.angle_gamma   90.00
#
_symmetry.space_group_name_H-M   'P 1'
#
loop_
_entity.id
_entity.type
_entity.pdbx_description
1 polymer ?
#
loop_
_entity_poly.entity_id
_entity_poly.type
_entity_poly.pdbx_seq_one_letter_code
_entity_poly.pdbx_strand_id
1 'polypeptide(L)'
;GLERGAKNQFSTFSNFITTINQKKEGIGNRNSPTQLVIPNIKNVRDLSPLCLDVRQKQRISIDTLPQEVKAPIPPEPSLPIRTKTVKDFQDDVEKAKSSGDWKAVHYFYSTTFDSFLEINAAFKKDTNSPFNTIEDSGINAKFVNVVYDALLNTPQDVQKSVLKGVINGLLQEWKGPRTKDDLRAYCILLQNPQFSNTSTYVIYAHLLRQIAALTEADHHFLVHWSKKISQKRFKQLVDRLLQFISLRLFPAKPEEFPPMVKCTWWIPSATKVLALFNAANSLINPPIISYTDFYNSTLDHIDLMEEYHNWQCYGNSHRFSFCQYPFIISITAKKVIIQRDSEQQMISIARQSLVDKVSRRQKPDMNMLFLNVKVRRTHLVSDSLDELARKRADLKKKLKVTFVGEAGLDMGGLTKEWFLLLIRQIFHPDYGEST
;
A
#
# COMPACT_ATOMS: atom_id res chain seq x y z
N GLY A 1 -23.09 -32.51 8.38
CA GLY A 1 -21.95 -31.96 9.14
C GLY A 1 -21.26 -30.95 8.25
N LEU A 2 -21.40 -29.66 8.56
CA LEU A 2 -20.85 -28.55 7.79
C LEU A 2 -19.88 -27.80 8.71
N GLU A 3 -18.58 -27.88 8.43
CA GLU A 3 -17.60 -26.98 9.05
C GLU A 3 -17.67 -25.60 8.37
N ARG A 4 -18.13 -24.60 9.14
CA ARG A 4 -18.02 -23.19 8.77
C ARG A 4 -16.65 -22.68 9.20
N GLY A 5 -15.71 -22.60 8.26
CA GLY A 5 -14.50 -21.79 8.41
C GLY A 5 -14.85 -20.30 8.36
N ALA A 6 -14.37 -19.54 9.34
CA ALA A 6 -14.59 -18.09 9.43
C ALA A 6 -14.07 -17.38 8.17
N LYS A 7 -14.96 -16.69 7.45
CA LYS A 7 -14.61 -15.80 6.35
C LYS A 7 -14.01 -14.53 6.95
N ASN A 8 -12.68 -14.41 6.91
CA ASN A 8 -11.98 -13.17 7.29
C ASN A 8 -12.42 -12.03 6.36
N GLN A 9 -13.03 -11.00 6.94
CA GLN A 9 -13.44 -9.79 6.25
C GLN A 9 -12.22 -8.88 6.06
N PHE A 10 -11.75 -8.71 4.83
CA PHE A 10 -10.74 -7.70 4.52
C PHE A 10 -11.46 -6.34 4.36
N SER A 11 -11.53 -5.56 5.44
CA SER A 11 -11.92 -4.14 5.36
C SER A 11 -11.01 -3.39 4.38
N THR A 12 -11.55 -2.39 3.68
CA THR A 12 -10.89 -1.61 2.62
C THR A 12 -9.75 -0.77 3.18
N PHE A 13 -8.63 -1.41 3.50
CA PHE A 13 -7.40 -0.83 4.03
C PHE A 13 -6.84 0.31 3.15
N SER A 14 -7.16 0.31 1.85
CA SER A 14 -6.91 1.44 0.93
C SER A 14 -7.54 2.74 1.44
N ASN A 15 -8.74 2.70 2.02
CA ASN A 15 -9.40 3.87 2.59
C ASN A 15 -8.68 4.38 3.85
N PHE A 16 -8.13 3.50 4.68
CA PHE A 16 -7.36 3.92 5.87
C PHE A 16 -6.06 4.63 5.48
N ILE A 17 -5.26 4.04 4.58
CA ILE A 17 -4.03 4.67 4.09
C ILE A 17 -4.32 5.98 3.37
N THR A 18 -5.40 6.01 2.58
CA THR A 18 -5.85 7.23 1.90
C THR A 18 -6.32 8.29 2.90
N THR A 19 -6.98 7.92 3.99
CA THR A 19 -7.42 8.84 5.06
C THR A 19 -6.23 9.42 5.82
N ILE A 20 -5.20 8.60 6.09
CA ILE A 20 -3.95 9.07 6.71
C ILE A 20 -3.25 10.10 5.80
N ASN A 21 -3.17 9.82 4.49
CA ASN A 21 -2.52 10.70 3.53
C ASN A 21 -3.32 11.99 3.28
N GLN A 22 -4.65 11.92 3.18
CA GLN A 22 -5.52 13.11 2.97
C GLN A 22 -5.52 14.08 4.17
N LYS A 23 -5.37 13.57 5.40
CA LYS A 23 -5.30 14.43 6.60
C LYS A 23 -4.05 15.34 6.59
N LYS A 24 -3.01 14.99 5.82
CA LYS A 24 -1.79 15.80 5.62
C LYS A 24 -2.00 16.93 4.59
N GLU A 25 -2.78 16.69 3.54
CA GLU A 25 -3.09 17.71 2.51
C GLU A 25 -4.12 18.76 2.99
N GLY A 26 -5.03 18.39 3.91
CA GLY A 26 -6.09 19.27 4.40
C GLY A 26 -5.65 20.39 5.36
N ILE A 27 -4.37 20.49 5.72
CA ILE A 27 -3.84 21.51 6.65
C ILE A 27 -3.34 22.76 5.90
N GLY A 28 -3.23 22.71 4.56
CA GLY A 28 -2.76 23.83 3.74
C GLY A 28 -3.67 24.15 2.57
N ASN A 29 -4.87 24.68 2.84
CA ASN A 29 -5.63 25.63 1.99
C ASN A 29 -7.10 25.67 2.42
N ARG A 30 -7.44 26.66 3.25
CA ARG A 30 -8.82 27.17 3.34
C ARG A 30 -8.84 28.48 2.57
N ASN A 31 -9.57 28.50 1.46
CA ASN A 31 -10.40 29.62 0.99
C ASN A 31 -11.22 29.14 -0.21
N SER A 32 -12.54 29.22 -0.09
CA SER A 32 -13.58 29.07 -1.13
C SER A 32 -14.53 30.26 -0.95
N PRO A 33 -15.32 30.73 -1.96
CA PRO A 33 -16.47 30.01 -2.56
C PRO A 33 -16.60 30.24 -4.10
N THR A 34 -17.47 29.62 -4.91
CA THR A 34 -18.95 29.59 -4.85
C THR A 34 -19.51 28.57 -5.87
N GLN A 35 -20.58 27.84 -5.49
CA GLN A 35 -21.33 26.87 -6.33
C GLN A 35 -22.50 27.54 -7.07
N LEU A 36 -22.71 27.17 -8.34
CA LEU A 36 -23.93 27.46 -9.12
C LEU A 36 -24.71 26.15 -9.38
N VAL A 37 -26.03 26.21 -9.20
CA VAL A 37 -27.00 25.11 -9.24
C VAL A 37 -27.79 25.16 -10.56
N ILE A 38 -28.06 24.02 -11.21
CA ILE A 38 -29.01 23.87 -12.33
C ILE A 38 -29.79 22.52 -12.18
N PRO A 39 -31.10 22.44 -12.50
CA PRO A 39 -31.97 21.33 -12.10
C PRO A 39 -32.12 20.20 -13.12
N ASN A 40 -32.81 19.14 -12.67
CA ASN A 40 -32.87 17.77 -13.17
C ASN A 40 -34.10 17.52 -14.08
N ILE A 41 -33.95 16.76 -15.17
CA ILE A 41 -35.08 16.19 -15.95
C ILE A 41 -34.82 14.69 -16.20
N LYS A 42 -35.83 13.87 -15.92
CA LYS A 42 -35.82 12.39 -15.97
C LYS A 42 -36.30 11.80 -17.30
N ASN A 43 -35.82 10.59 -17.57
CA ASN A 43 -36.35 9.44 -18.34
C ASN A 43 -35.65 9.13 -19.67
N VAL A 44 -34.95 7.99 -19.73
CA VAL A 44 -35.27 6.77 -20.53
C VAL A 44 -34.27 5.66 -20.11
N ARG A 45 -34.73 4.39 -20.10
CA ARG A 45 -34.00 3.18 -19.68
C ARG A 45 -32.89 2.83 -20.68
N ASP A 46 -31.67 2.66 -20.19
CA ASP A 46 -30.55 2.03 -20.90
C ASP A 46 -29.75 1.15 -19.93
N LEU A 47 -29.20 0.05 -20.46
CA LEU A 47 -28.25 -0.85 -19.80
C LEU A 47 -26.98 -0.08 -19.37
N SER A 48 -26.46 -0.47 -18.20
CA SER A 48 -25.51 0.28 -17.36
C SER A 48 -24.19 0.72 -18.05
N PRO A 49 -23.90 2.03 -18.13
CA PRO A 49 -22.58 2.57 -18.36
C PRO A 49 -21.72 2.54 -17.09
N LEU A 50 -20.39 2.63 -17.28
CA LEU A 50 -19.34 2.82 -16.28
C LEU A 50 -19.80 3.56 -15.02
N CYS A 51 -19.63 2.91 -13.87
CA CYS A 51 -19.83 3.52 -12.55
C CYS A 51 -18.86 4.71 -12.37
N LEU A 52 -19.38 5.92 -12.56
CA LEU A 52 -18.73 7.19 -12.24
C LEU A 52 -19.03 7.63 -10.79
N ASP A 53 -19.22 6.68 -9.87
CA ASP A 53 -19.40 6.95 -8.43
C ASP A 53 -18.34 6.23 -7.60
N VAL A 54 -17.12 6.79 -7.58
CA VAL A 54 -16.13 6.50 -6.52
C VAL A 54 -15.77 7.79 -5.76
N ARG A 55 -16.69 8.76 -5.72
CA ARG A 55 -16.43 10.02 -5.01
C ARG A 55 -17.69 10.71 -4.49
N GLN A 56 -18.49 10.05 -3.65
CA GLN A 56 -19.45 10.75 -2.79
C GLN A 56 -19.69 10.06 -1.43
N LYS A 57 -19.12 10.70 -0.40
CA LYS A 57 -19.55 10.84 1.01
C LYS A 57 -20.50 9.79 1.62
N GLN A 58 -20.04 9.19 2.72
CA GLN A 58 -20.80 9.19 3.98
C GLN A 58 -19.96 9.89 5.06
N ARG A 59 -20.31 11.15 5.36
CA ARG A 59 -19.96 11.78 6.63
C ARG A 59 -20.97 11.24 7.63
N ILE A 60 -20.52 10.35 8.52
CA ILE A 60 -21.32 10.00 9.70
C ILE A 60 -21.00 11.07 10.75
N SER A 61 -22.06 11.71 11.24
CA SER A 61 -22.08 12.65 12.34
C SER A 61 -21.47 12.02 13.60
N ILE A 62 -20.46 12.69 14.17
CA ILE A 62 -19.96 12.42 15.51
C ILE A 62 -20.95 13.11 16.44
N ASP A 63 -21.88 12.35 17.02
CA ASP A 63 -22.52 12.76 18.26
C ASP A 63 -22.79 11.52 19.13
N THR A 64 -22.24 11.59 20.34
CA THR A 64 -22.52 10.74 21.51
C THR A 64 -22.26 9.23 21.40
N LEU A 65 -21.05 8.82 21.82
CA LEU A 65 -20.77 7.45 22.29
C LEU A 65 -21.61 7.16 23.55
N PRO A 66 -22.32 6.02 23.65
CA PRO A 66 -22.92 5.57 24.90
C PRO A 66 -21.82 5.20 25.91
N GLN A 67 -22.02 5.56 27.17
CA GLN A 67 -21.17 5.14 28.29
C GLN A 67 -21.21 3.61 28.41
N GLU A 68 -20.14 2.92 28.00
CA GLU A 68 -19.99 1.49 28.26
C GLU A 68 -19.78 1.26 29.76
N VAL A 69 -20.69 0.50 30.36
CA VAL A 69 -20.60 -0.01 31.74
C VAL A 69 -19.41 -0.95 31.82
N LYS A 70 -18.35 -0.54 32.51
CA LYS A 70 -17.14 -1.33 32.75
C LYS A 70 -17.48 -2.64 33.49
N ALA A 71 -17.39 -3.77 32.79
CA ALA A 71 -17.18 -5.06 33.44
C ALA A 71 -15.77 -5.10 34.06
N PRO A 72 -15.56 -5.80 35.19
CA PRO A 72 -14.24 -5.91 35.81
C PRO A 72 -13.26 -6.61 34.86
N ILE A 73 -12.20 -5.90 34.48
CA ILE A 73 -11.09 -6.43 33.68
C ILE A 73 -10.33 -7.41 34.58
N PRO A 74 -10.11 -8.68 34.18
CA PRO A 74 -9.24 -9.58 34.94
C PRO A 74 -7.84 -8.97 35.02
N PRO A 75 -7.11 -9.12 36.15
CA PRO A 75 -5.81 -8.48 36.33
C PRO A 75 -4.85 -8.91 35.20
N GLU A 76 -4.25 -7.93 34.52
CA GLU A 76 -3.19 -8.20 33.54
C GLU A 76 -2.06 -9.00 34.21
N PRO A 77 -1.59 -10.10 33.60
CA PRO A 77 -0.47 -10.86 34.15
C PRO A 77 0.75 -9.94 34.24
N SER A 78 1.36 -9.88 35.42
CA SER A 78 2.57 -9.08 35.63
C SER A 78 3.71 -9.58 34.75
N LEU A 79 4.40 -8.66 34.07
CA LEU A 79 5.54 -9.01 33.21
C LEU A 79 6.67 -9.60 34.07
N PRO A 80 7.33 -10.68 33.63
CA PRO A 80 8.51 -11.22 34.26
C PRO A 80 9.59 -10.14 34.43
N ILE A 81 10.32 -10.17 35.54
CA ILE A 81 11.39 -9.21 35.77
C ILE A 81 12.61 -9.63 34.95
N ARG A 82 13.00 -8.79 33.99
CA ARG A 82 14.22 -8.95 33.18
C ARG A 82 15.12 -7.75 33.45
N THR A 83 16.32 -7.99 33.99
CA THR A 83 17.26 -6.93 34.39
C THR A 83 18.48 -6.80 33.48
N LYS A 84 18.62 -7.72 32.51
CA LYS A 84 19.80 -7.79 31.64
C LYS A 84 19.91 -6.53 30.78
N THR A 85 21.01 -5.80 30.92
CA THR A 85 21.27 -4.58 30.15
C THR A 85 21.93 -4.90 28.80
N VAL A 86 22.02 -3.87 27.94
CA VAL A 86 22.76 -3.97 26.67
C VAL A 86 24.21 -4.41 26.90
N LYS A 87 24.86 -3.85 27.93
CA LYS A 87 26.26 -4.14 28.24
C LYS A 87 26.42 -5.58 28.69
N ASP A 88 25.58 -6.03 29.62
CA ASP A 88 25.65 -7.41 30.14
C ASP A 88 25.45 -8.45 29.02
N PHE A 89 24.51 -8.21 28.11
CA PHE A 89 24.32 -9.09 26.96
C PHE A 89 25.52 -9.12 26.02
N GLN A 90 26.13 -7.96 25.78
CA GLN A 90 27.28 -7.85 24.89
C GLN A 90 28.52 -8.52 25.49
N ASP A 91 28.74 -8.36 26.79
CA ASP A 91 29.80 -9.05 27.54
C ASP A 91 29.60 -10.59 27.49
N ASP A 92 28.36 -11.08 27.62
CA ASP A 92 28.05 -12.51 27.45
C ASP A 92 28.36 -13.02 26.04
N VAL A 93 28.06 -12.23 25.00
CA VAL A 93 28.33 -12.58 23.60
C VAL A 93 29.84 -12.61 23.32
N GLU A 94 30.59 -11.62 23.79
CA GLU A 94 32.04 -11.59 23.61
C GLU A 94 32.73 -12.72 24.37
N LYS A 95 32.28 -13.02 25.59
CA LYS A 95 32.74 -14.18 26.36
C LYS A 95 32.42 -15.50 25.64
N ALA A 96 31.22 -15.63 25.06
CA ALA A 96 30.84 -16.82 24.30
C ALA A 96 31.71 -16.99 23.04
N LYS A 97 32.04 -15.89 22.34
CA LYS A 97 32.95 -15.92 21.19
C LYS A 97 34.38 -16.33 21.58
N SER A 98 34.89 -15.83 22.71
CA SER A 98 36.26 -16.12 23.15
C SER A 98 36.40 -17.53 23.75
N SER A 99 35.38 -18.02 24.46
CA SER A 99 35.41 -19.32 25.13
C SER A 99 34.81 -20.47 24.32
N GLY A 100 33.97 -20.17 23.33
CA GLY A 100 33.15 -21.15 22.63
C GLY A 100 31.92 -21.64 23.42
N ASP A 101 31.73 -21.22 24.67
CA ASP A 101 30.56 -21.60 25.48
C ASP A 101 29.38 -20.64 25.26
N TRP A 102 28.39 -21.11 24.50
CA TRP A 102 27.21 -20.34 24.15
C TRP A 102 26.02 -20.53 25.10
N LYS A 103 26.16 -21.25 26.22
CA LYS A 103 25.03 -21.58 27.11
C LYS A 103 24.28 -20.36 27.63
N ALA A 104 24.98 -19.33 28.09
CA ALA A 104 24.36 -18.12 28.63
C ALA A 104 23.59 -17.33 27.55
N VAL A 105 24.17 -17.23 26.35
CA VAL A 105 23.56 -16.58 25.19
C VAL A 105 22.35 -17.39 24.70
N HIS A 106 22.50 -18.72 24.59
CA HIS A 106 21.42 -19.64 24.23
C HIS A 106 20.26 -19.50 25.21
N TYR A 107 20.51 -19.56 26.52
CA TYR A 107 19.49 -19.38 27.55
C TYR A 107 18.76 -18.04 27.41
N PHE A 108 19.50 -16.95 27.18
CA PHE A 108 18.89 -15.64 26.96
C PHE A 108 17.93 -15.64 25.76
N TYR A 109 18.36 -16.15 24.61
CA TYR A 109 17.51 -16.21 23.41
C TYR A 109 16.32 -17.14 23.60
N SER A 110 16.53 -18.34 24.15
CA SER A 110 15.47 -19.32 24.35
C SER A 110 14.40 -18.80 25.29
N THR A 111 14.78 -18.11 26.37
CA THR A 111 13.81 -17.51 27.30
C THR A 111 13.11 -16.31 26.66
N THR A 112 13.87 -15.39 26.06
CA THR A 112 13.31 -14.13 25.52
C THR A 112 12.27 -14.39 24.44
N PHE A 113 12.50 -15.34 23.54
CA PHE A 113 11.63 -15.59 22.40
C PHE A 113 10.60 -16.70 22.65
N ASP A 114 10.51 -17.25 23.86
CA ASP A 114 9.57 -18.33 24.18
C ASP A 114 8.10 -17.89 24.08
N SER A 115 7.81 -16.63 24.44
CA SER A 115 6.46 -16.06 24.39
C SER A 115 6.49 -14.54 24.16
N PHE A 116 5.34 -13.97 23.79
CA PHE A 116 5.22 -12.51 23.64
C PHE A 116 5.40 -11.79 24.98
N LEU A 117 5.03 -12.43 26.10
CA LEU A 117 5.25 -11.90 27.44
C LEU A 117 6.74 -11.73 27.73
N GLU A 118 7.56 -12.73 27.43
CA GLU A 118 9.02 -12.70 27.62
C GLU A 118 9.71 -11.69 26.69
N ILE A 119 9.25 -11.55 25.45
CA ILE A 119 9.74 -10.53 24.52
C ILE A 119 9.50 -9.13 25.10
N ASN A 120 8.29 -8.86 25.59
CA ASN A 120 7.97 -7.58 26.19
C ASN A 120 8.77 -7.34 27.47
N ALA A 121 8.87 -8.34 28.33
CA ALA A 121 9.67 -8.25 29.55
C ALA A 121 11.14 -7.91 29.24
N ALA A 122 11.72 -8.51 28.20
CA ALA A 122 13.13 -8.27 27.86
C ALA A 122 13.40 -6.91 27.20
N PHE A 123 12.45 -6.39 26.40
CA PHE A 123 12.69 -5.23 25.54
C PHE A 123 11.91 -3.97 25.90
N LYS A 124 11.01 -4.00 26.88
CA LYS A 124 10.30 -2.81 27.36
C LYS A 124 11.23 -1.97 28.26
N LYS A 125 11.30 -0.65 28.03
CA LYS A 125 12.21 0.27 28.75
C LYS A 125 11.91 0.37 30.25
N ASP A 126 10.63 0.37 30.60
CA ASP A 126 10.14 0.44 31.98
C ASP A 126 8.95 -0.51 32.11
N THR A 127 9.09 -1.52 32.96
CA THR A 127 8.08 -2.56 33.19
C THR A 127 6.78 -1.98 33.73
N ASN A 128 6.86 -0.92 34.56
CA ASN A 128 5.74 -0.35 35.28
C ASN A 128 4.98 0.72 34.48
N SER A 129 5.61 1.29 33.44
CA SER A 129 4.94 2.26 32.59
C SER A 129 4.07 1.57 31.53
N PRO A 130 2.82 2.02 31.32
CA PRO A 130 1.91 1.37 30.38
C PRO A 130 2.33 1.55 28.91
N PHE A 131 2.97 2.67 28.55
CA PHE A 131 3.34 3.03 27.16
C PHE A 131 2.22 2.85 26.12
N ASN A 132 0.96 3.04 26.52
CA ASN A 132 -0.21 2.74 25.67
C ASN A 132 -0.55 3.87 24.68
N THR A 133 0.42 4.70 24.31
CA THR A 133 0.23 5.83 23.40
C THR A 133 0.82 5.52 22.03
N ILE A 134 0.29 6.19 21.00
CA ILE A 134 0.86 6.15 19.64
C ILE A 134 2.24 6.80 19.59
N GLU A 135 2.59 7.62 20.59
CA GLU A 135 3.82 8.39 20.60
C GLU A 135 5.02 7.56 21.00
N ASP A 136 4.94 6.71 22.03
CA ASP A 136 6.05 5.86 22.44
C ASP A 136 5.59 4.41 22.65
N SER A 137 6.23 3.50 21.91
CA SER A 137 6.02 2.07 22.09
C SER A 137 6.63 1.54 23.37
N GLY A 138 7.53 2.29 24.02
CA GLY A 138 8.26 1.80 25.19
C GLY A 138 9.31 0.72 24.84
N ILE A 139 9.53 0.41 23.55
CA ILE A 139 10.52 -0.58 23.11
C ILE A 139 11.92 0.03 23.23
N ASN A 140 12.84 -0.67 23.87
CA ASN A 140 14.26 -0.37 23.90
C ASN A 140 14.91 -0.77 22.56
N ALA A 141 14.74 0.08 21.55
CA ALA A 141 15.23 -0.16 20.20
C ALA A 141 16.75 -0.41 20.15
N LYS A 142 17.54 0.23 21.04
CA LYS A 142 18.99 -0.02 21.12
C LYS A 142 19.27 -1.46 21.52
N PHE A 143 18.58 -1.97 22.53
CA PHE A 143 18.77 -3.35 22.98
C PHE A 143 18.30 -4.38 21.94
N VAL A 144 17.14 -4.14 21.32
CA VAL A 144 16.63 -4.97 20.21
C VAL A 144 17.66 -5.05 19.07
N ASN A 145 18.26 -3.91 18.70
CA ASN A 145 19.27 -3.86 17.64
C ASN A 145 20.51 -4.70 17.98
N VAL A 146 21.06 -4.55 19.19
CA VAL A 146 22.25 -5.31 19.63
C VAL A 146 21.96 -6.82 19.66
N VAL A 147 20.80 -7.21 20.19
CA VAL A 147 20.39 -8.63 20.22
C VAL A 147 20.22 -9.19 18.82
N TYR A 148 19.63 -8.46 17.87
CA TYR A 148 19.48 -8.96 16.51
C TYR A 148 20.78 -8.93 15.68
N ASP A 149 21.67 -7.96 15.89
CA ASP A 149 22.98 -7.95 15.20
C ASP A 149 23.88 -9.13 15.63
N ALA A 150 23.76 -9.57 16.88
CA ALA A 150 24.48 -10.74 17.37
C ALA A 150 23.92 -12.07 16.83
N LEU A 151 22.59 -12.15 16.58
CA LEU A 151 21.88 -13.40 16.34
C LEU A 151 22.41 -14.21 15.14
N LEU A 152 22.74 -13.56 14.03
CA LEU A 152 23.24 -14.30 12.85
C LEU A 152 24.65 -14.87 13.06
N ASN A 153 25.39 -14.36 14.06
CA ASN A 153 26.73 -14.80 14.42
C ASN A 153 26.74 -15.86 15.54
N THR A 154 25.57 -16.26 16.06
CA THR A 154 25.47 -17.33 17.05
C THR A 154 25.43 -18.70 16.38
N PRO A 155 25.72 -19.79 17.12
CA PRO A 155 25.52 -21.16 16.64
C PRO A 155 24.10 -21.46 16.12
N GLN A 156 24.00 -22.47 15.25
CA GLN A 156 22.76 -22.83 14.56
C GLN A 156 21.65 -23.31 15.51
N ASP A 157 22.00 -23.94 16.63
CA ASP A 157 21.06 -24.34 17.69
C ASP A 157 20.40 -23.12 18.36
N VAL A 158 21.16 -22.05 18.64
CA VAL A 158 20.64 -20.78 19.14
C VAL A 158 19.71 -20.13 18.12
N GLN A 159 20.11 -20.09 16.85
CA GLN A 159 19.28 -19.56 15.78
C GLN A 159 17.95 -20.33 15.64
N LYS A 160 18.00 -21.66 15.72
CA LYS A 160 16.82 -22.53 15.67
C LYS A 160 15.93 -22.37 16.90
N SER A 161 16.49 -22.15 18.09
CA SER A 161 15.72 -21.97 19.31
C SER A 161 14.90 -20.68 19.27
N VAL A 162 15.45 -19.59 18.71
CA VAL A 162 14.70 -18.35 18.45
C VAL A 162 13.53 -18.62 17.51
N LEU A 163 13.75 -19.27 16.37
CA LEU A 163 12.67 -19.56 15.41
C LEU A 163 11.59 -20.46 16.03
N LYS A 164 11.97 -21.46 16.83
CA LYS A 164 11.04 -22.30 17.58
C LYS A 164 10.19 -21.48 18.56
N GLY A 165 10.80 -20.57 19.31
CA GLY A 165 10.10 -19.65 20.20
C GLY A 165 9.10 -18.76 19.44
N VAL A 166 9.52 -18.20 18.30
CA VAL A 166 8.61 -17.43 17.43
C VAL A 166 7.43 -18.28 16.94
N ILE A 167 7.68 -19.51 16.51
CA ILE A 167 6.60 -20.44 16.12
C ILE A 167 5.64 -20.66 17.28
N ASN A 168 6.14 -20.96 18.48
CA ASN A 168 5.31 -21.18 19.66
C ASN A 168 4.46 -19.95 19.97
N GLY A 169 5.06 -18.75 20.00
CA GLY A 169 4.33 -17.49 20.23
C GLY A 169 3.27 -17.20 19.16
N LEU A 170 3.52 -17.55 17.90
CA LEU A 170 2.55 -17.39 16.82
C LEU A 170 1.45 -18.47 16.84
N LEU A 171 1.73 -19.68 17.32
CA LEU A 171 0.79 -20.80 17.38
C LEU A 171 -0.17 -20.72 18.57
N GLN A 172 0.18 -20.00 19.63
CA GLN A 172 -0.74 -19.79 20.74
C GLN A 172 -2.04 -19.17 20.22
N GLU A 173 -3.13 -19.95 20.23
CA GLU A 173 -4.44 -19.54 19.76
C GLU A 173 -4.94 -18.36 20.60
N TRP A 174 -4.78 -17.15 20.07
CA TRP A 174 -5.25 -15.96 20.75
C TRP A 174 -6.78 -15.84 20.60
N LYS A 175 -7.50 -16.06 21.70
CA LYS A 175 -8.98 -16.04 21.74
C LYS A 175 -9.58 -14.70 22.22
N GLY A 176 -8.76 -13.63 22.33
CA GLY A 176 -9.19 -12.33 22.87
C GLY A 176 -8.83 -11.11 21.99
N PRO A 177 -9.12 -9.88 22.44
CA PRO A 177 -8.58 -8.67 21.83
C PRO A 177 -7.06 -8.63 22.00
N ARG A 178 -6.33 -8.14 21.00
CA ARG A 178 -4.87 -7.99 21.09
C ARG A 178 -4.53 -6.84 22.02
N THR A 179 -3.57 -7.06 22.90
CA THR A 179 -3.03 -6.07 23.83
C THR A 179 -1.97 -5.19 23.14
N LYS A 180 -1.58 -4.09 23.78
CA LYS A 180 -0.47 -3.26 23.26
C LYS A 180 0.89 -3.95 23.41
N ASP A 181 1.02 -4.89 24.35
CA ASP A 181 2.18 -5.76 24.45
C ASP A 181 2.27 -6.73 23.25
N ASP A 182 1.16 -7.25 22.74
CA ASP A 182 1.17 -8.04 21.51
C ASP A 182 1.70 -7.22 20.32
N LEU A 183 1.27 -5.96 20.21
CA LEU A 183 1.74 -5.05 19.16
C LEU A 183 3.24 -4.78 19.25
N ARG A 184 3.77 -4.62 20.46
CA ARG A 184 5.21 -4.47 20.69
C ARG A 184 5.98 -5.72 20.28
N ALA A 185 5.47 -6.90 20.66
CA ALA A 185 6.06 -8.17 20.26
C ALA A 185 6.09 -8.30 18.73
N TYR A 186 5.01 -7.95 18.01
CA TYR A 186 5.02 -7.91 16.55
C TYR A 186 6.07 -6.95 15.98
N CYS A 187 6.17 -5.73 16.50
CA CYS A 187 7.20 -4.77 16.09
C CYS A 187 8.63 -5.31 16.28
N ILE A 188 8.87 -6.03 17.37
CA ILE A 188 10.18 -6.63 17.66
C ILE A 188 10.42 -7.79 16.71
N LEU A 189 9.49 -8.75 16.62
CA LEU A 189 9.62 -9.93 15.78
C LEU A 189 9.80 -9.60 14.30
N LEU A 190 9.12 -8.58 13.78
CA LEU A 190 9.25 -8.16 12.39
C LEU A 190 10.69 -7.76 12.02
N GLN A 191 11.47 -7.29 13.00
CA GLN A 191 12.87 -6.92 12.85
C GLN A 191 13.84 -8.11 12.80
N ASN A 192 13.40 -9.33 13.13
CA ASN A 192 14.28 -10.51 13.19
C ASN A 192 15.02 -10.74 11.85
N PRO A 193 16.36 -10.69 11.83
CA PRO A 193 17.16 -10.81 10.61
C PRO A 193 17.12 -12.18 9.95
N GLN A 194 16.73 -13.24 10.68
CA GLN A 194 16.61 -14.60 10.14
C GLN A 194 15.58 -14.69 9.00
N PHE A 195 14.59 -13.81 8.99
CA PHE A 195 13.57 -13.71 7.94
C PHE A 195 14.09 -13.24 6.57
N SER A 196 15.39 -12.97 6.45
CA SER A 196 16.03 -12.72 5.16
C SER A 196 16.32 -14.04 4.40
N ASN A 197 16.29 -15.19 5.08
CA ASN A 197 16.54 -16.51 4.49
C ASN A 197 15.22 -17.20 4.09
N THR A 198 15.16 -17.75 2.87
CA THR A 198 13.98 -18.41 2.30
C THR A 198 13.46 -19.57 3.15
N SER A 199 14.35 -20.31 3.82
CA SER A 199 13.98 -21.40 4.73
C SER A 199 13.06 -20.96 5.88
N THR A 200 13.04 -19.67 6.22
CA THR A 200 12.23 -19.13 7.32
C THR A 200 10.93 -18.47 6.83
N TYR A 201 10.68 -18.44 5.52
CA TYR A 201 9.56 -17.70 4.94
C TYR A 201 8.19 -18.19 5.37
N VAL A 202 8.04 -19.48 5.70
CA VAL A 202 6.78 -19.99 6.25
C VAL A 202 6.45 -19.30 7.58
N ILE A 203 7.44 -19.21 8.48
CA ILE A 203 7.29 -18.53 9.78
C ILE A 203 7.02 -17.05 9.56
N TYR A 204 7.79 -16.42 8.66
CA TYR A 204 7.62 -15.01 8.34
C TYR A 204 6.23 -14.71 7.77
N ALA A 205 5.73 -15.54 6.87
CA ALA A 205 4.39 -15.42 6.32
C ALA A 205 3.34 -15.44 7.44
N HIS A 206 3.41 -16.40 8.37
CA HIS A 206 2.47 -16.48 9.49
C HIS A 206 2.49 -15.24 10.38
N LEU A 207 3.68 -14.69 10.66
CA LEU A 207 3.83 -13.40 11.35
C LEU A 207 3.13 -12.27 10.59
N LEU A 208 3.43 -12.12 9.29
CA LEU A 208 2.83 -11.10 8.43
C LEU A 208 1.31 -11.24 8.35
N ARG A 209 0.78 -12.46 8.33
CA ARG A 209 -0.66 -12.73 8.33
C ARG A 209 -1.33 -12.24 9.60
N GLN A 210 -0.71 -12.48 10.78
CA GLN A 210 -1.24 -11.99 12.04
C GLN A 210 -1.24 -10.47 12.09
N ILE A 211 -0.15 -9.82 11.65
CA ILE A 211 -0.08 -8.35 11.59
C ILE A 211 -1.11 -7.79 10.60
N ALA A 212 -1.25 -8.39 9.42
CA ALA A 212 -2.21 -7.96 8.40
C ALA A 212 -3.68 -8.09 8.85
N ALA A 213 -3.96 -9.05 9.75
CA ALA A 213 -5.29 -9.31 10.31
C ALA A 213 -5.64 -8.43 11.53
N LEU A 214 -4.72 -7.59 12.01
CA LEU A 214 -5.01 -6.64 13.09
C LEU A 214 -6.08 -5.62 12.68
N THR A 215 -6.69 -5.00 13.69
CA THR A 215 -7.67 -3.94 13.50
C THR A 215 -7.02 -2.67 12.96
N GLU A 216 -7.81 -1.80 12.31
CA GLU A 216 -7.34 -0.48 11.84
C GLU A 216 -6.78 0.37 13.00
N ALA A 217 -7.36 0.26 14.20
CA ALA A 217 -6.87 0.92 15.39
C ALA A 217 -5.47 0.44 15.76
N ASP A 218 -5.21 -0.87 15.71
CA ASP A 218 -3.88 -1.43 16.00
C ASP A 218 -2.86 -1.13 14.90
N HIS A 219 -3.28 -1.13 13.63
CA HIS A 219 -2.46 -0.64 12.52
C HIS A 219 -2.01 0.81 12.73
N HIS A 220 -2.87 1.66 13.28
CA HIS A 220 -2.51 3.04 13.61
C HIS A 220 -1.34 3.12 14.62
N PHE A 221 -1.34 2.27 15.66
CA PHE A 221 -0.20 2.17 16.59
C PHE A 221 1.06 1.70 15.87
N LEU A 222 0.98 0.62 15.08
CA LEU A 222 2.14 0.07 14.37
C LEU A 222 2.76 1.08 13.41
N VAL A 223 1.94 1.83 12.67
CA VAL A 223 2.40 2.90 11.77
C VAL A 223 3.16 3.98 12.56
N HIS A 224 2.58 4.45 13.66
CA HIS A 224 3.20 5.51 14.47
C HIS A 224 4.46 5.05 15.21
N TRP A 225 4.54 3.80 15.63
CA TRP A 225 5.73 3.26 16.26
C TRP A 225 6.84 2.96 15.25
N SER A 226 6.49 2.51 14.04
CA SER A 226 7.46 2.20 12.97
C SER A 226 8.23 3.44 12.52
N LYS A 227 7.65 4.64 12.66
CA LYS A 227 8.29 5.91 12.30
C LYS A 227 9.54 6.22 13.16
N LYS A 228 9.66 5.60 14.34
CA LYS A 228 10.82 5.75 15.24
C LYS A 228 11.96 4.77 14.96
N ILE A 229 11.77 3.82 14.05
CA ILE A 229 12.83 2.88 13.64
C ILE A 229 13.89 3.67 12.87
N SER A 230 15.17 3.42 13.14
CA SER A 230 16.28 4.07 12.43
C SER A 230 16.19 3.82 10.92
N GLN A 231 16.55 4.80 10.10
CA GLN A 231 16.52 4.71 8.64
C GLN A 231 17.13 3.42 8.08
N LYS A 232 18.33 3.02 8.55
CA LYS A 232 19.01 1.78 8.11
C LYS A 232 18.14 0.54 8.32
N ARG A 233 17.57 0.37 9.53
CA ARG A 233 16.70 -0.76 9.86
C ARG A 233 15.38 -0.71 9.12
N PHE A 234 14.82 0.48 9.00
CA PHE A 234 13.58 0.70 8.27
C PHE A 234 13.73 0.27 6.80
N LYS A 235 14.83 0.65 6.15
CA LYS A 235 15.16 0.18 4.80
C LYS A 235 15.32 -1.34 4.74
N GLN A 236 16.09 -1.94 5.66
CA GLN A 236 16.26 -3.40 5.72
C GLN A 236 14.93 -4.17 5.84
N LEU A 237 13.97 -3.63 6.60
CA LEU A 237 12.63 -4.21 6.72
C LEU A 237 11.83 -4.12 5.42
N VAL A 238 11.86 -2.96 4.77
CA VAL A 238 11.21 -2.73 3.47
C VAL A 238 11.82 -3.66 2.41
N ASP A 239 13.14 -3.70 2.30
CA ASP A 239 13.86 -4.56 1.36
C ASP A 239 13.52 -6.05 1.59
N ARG A 240 13.42 -6.49 2.86
CA ARG A 240 13.04 -7.88 3.21
C ARG A 240 11.60 -8.21 2.80
N LEU A 241 10.65 -7.30 3.02
CA LEU A 241 9.25 -7.49 2.60
C LEU A 241 9.15 -7.56 1.07
N LEU A 242 9.86 -6.69 0.36
CA LEU A 242 9.92 -6.68 -1.11
C LEU A 242 10.56 -7.96 -1.64
N GLN A 243 11.66 -8.41 -1.04
CA GLN A 243 12.33 -9.66 -1.41
C GLN A 243 11.42 -10.87 -1.16
N PHE A 244 10.70 -10.91 -0.03
CA PHE A 244 9.73 -11.96 0.27
C PHE A 244 8.62 -12.03 -0.80
N ILE A 245 8.06 -10.87 -1.20
CA ILE A 245 7.06 -10.81 -2.28
C ILE A 245 7.65 -11.30 -3.60
N SER A 246 8.85 -10.83 -3.95
CA SER A 246 9.55 -11.16 -5.20
C SER A 246 9.83 -12.65 -5.34
N LEU A 247 10.46 -13.25 -4.33
CA LEU A 247 10.79 -14.68 -4.34
C LEU A 247 9.55 -15.56 -4.22
N ARG A 248 8.46 -15.04 -3.65
CA ARG A 248 7.18 -15.76 -3.64
C ARG A 248 6.50 -15.76 -5.01
N LEU A 249 6.60 -14.67 -5.76
CA LEU A 249 6.09 -14.57 -7.14
C LEU A 249 6.95 -15.39 -8.11
N PHE A 250 8.26 -15.30 -7.97
CA PHE A 250 9.24 -15.91 -8.87
C PHE A 250 10.26 -16.72 -8.08
N PRO A 251 9.87 -17.90 -7.56
CA PRO A 251 10.81 -18.75 -6.82
C PRO A 251 11.87 -19.33 -7.74
N ALA A 252 13.11 -19.44 -7.25
CA ALA A 252 14.20 -20.05 -8.02
C ALA A 252 13.95 -21.54 -8.30
N LYS A 253 13.31 -22.23 -7.35
CA LYS A 253 12.88 -23.63 -7.47
C LYS A 253 11.41 -23.74 -7.05
N PRO A 254 10.50 -24.28 -7.89
CA PRO A 254 9.07 -24.38 -7.56
C PRO A 254 8.78 -25.16 -6.27
N GLU A 255 9.65 -26.10 -5.89
CA GLU A 255 9.48 -26.97 -4.71
C GLU A 255 9.93 -26.30 -3.40
N GLU A 256 10.63 -25.16 -3.47
CA GLU A 256 11.16 -24.46 -2.29
C GLU A 256 10.04 -23.92 -1.38
N PHE A 257 8.88 -23.63 -1.96
CA PHE A 257 7.75 -23.08 -1.23
C PHE A 257 6.46 -23.89 -1.42
N PRO A 258 5.52 -23.82 -0.46
CA PRO A 258 4.22 -24.43 -0.63
C PRO A 258 3.49 -23.94 -1.91
N PRO A 259 2.66 -24.79 -2.56
CA PRO A 259 1.93 -24.41 -3.76
C PRO A 259 1.13 -23.11 -3.57
N MET A 260 1.12 -22.25 -4.59
CA MET A 260 0.48 -20.91 -4.52
C MET A 260 -0.99 -20.98 -4.10
N VAL A 261 -1.72 -21.99 -4.58
CA VAL A 261 -3.15 -22.21 -4.27
C VAL A 261 -3.43 -22.42 -2.78
N LYS A 262 -2.49 -23.01 -2.02
CA LYS A 262 -2.66 -23.25 -0.58
C LYS A 262 -2.27 -22.05 0.28
N CYS A 263 -1.50 -21.12 -0.27
CA CYS A 263 -0.87 -20.02 0.44
C CYS A 263 -1.09 -18.68 -0.28
N THR A 264 -2.29 -18.49 -0.83
CA THR A 264 -2.71 -17.27 -1.55
C THR A 264 -2.63 -16.02 -0.68
N TRP A 265 -2.63 -16.17 0.64
CA TRP A 265 -2.57 -15.09 1.61
C TRP A 265 -1.16 -14.54 1.86
N TRP A 266 -0.08 -15.18 1.40
CA TRP A 266 1.30 -14.75 1.67
C TRP A 266 1.59 -13.35 1.10
N ILE A 267 1.41 -13.18 -0.20
CA ILE A 267 1.66 -11.91 -0.91
C ILE A 267 0.74 -10.79 -0.41
N PRO A 268 -0.60 -10.99 -0.26
CA PRO A 268 -1.48 -9.98 0.29
C PRO A 268 -1.09 -9.53 1.70
N SER A 269 -0.70 -10.48 2.57
CA SER A 269 -0.30 -10.16 3.94
C SER A 269 0.98 -9.32 3.96
N ALA A 270 2.00 -9.74 3.20
CA ALA A 270 3.25 -8.99 3.08
C ALA A 270 3.04 -7.58 2.50
N THR A 271 2.22 -7.46 1.45
CA THR A 271 1.92 -6.17 0.81
C THR A 271 1.17 -5.24 1.76
N LYS A 272 0.22 -5.76 2.55
CA LYS A 272 -0.50 -4.98 3.57
C LYS A 272 0.43 -4.50 4.68
N VAL A 273 1.35 -5.35 5.16
CA VAL A 273 2.37 -4.94 6.14
C VAL A 273 3.29 -3.88 5.56
N LEU A 274 3.77 -4.07 4.32
CA LEU A 274 4.59 -3.09 3.62
C LEU A 274 3.88 -1.73 3.47
N ALA A 275 2.57 -1.73 3.28
CA ALA A 275 1.77 -0.51 3.23
C ALA A 275 1.72 0.24 4.58
N LEU A 276 1.82 -0.46 5.72
CA LEU A 276 1.99 0.18 7.03
C LEU A 276 3.33 0.94 7.09
N PHE A 277 4.40 0.36 6.55
CA PHE A 277 5.70 1.04 6.44
C PHE A 277 5.62 2.23 5.49
N ASN A 278 4.97 2.10 4.34
CA ASN A 278 4.77 3.23 3.44
C ASN A 278 3.99 4.39 4.11
N ALA A 279 2.95 4.07 4.89
CA ALA A 279 2.24 5.07 5.68
C ALA A 279 3.14 5.71 6.74
N ALA A 280 3.91 4.93 7.49
CA ALA A 280 4.85 5.43 8.49
C ALA A 280 5.90 6.36 7.87
N ASN A 281 6.41 6.00 6.68
CA ASN A 281 7.34 6.80 5.90
C ASN A 281 6.73 8.17 5.50
N SER A 282 5.44 8.17 5.16
CA SER A 282 4.69 9.36 4.73
C SER A 282 4.32 10.30 5.88
N LEU A 283 4.31 9.81 7.13
CA LEU A 283 4.00 10.62 8.32
C LEU A 283 5.14 11.58 8.72
N ILE A 284 6.38 11.33 8.27
CA ILE A 284 7.54 12.18 8.59
C ILE A 284 7.88 13.05 7.37
N ASN A 285 8.39 14.26 7.62
CA ASN A 285 8.95 15.13 6.59
C ASN A 285 10.35 15.62 7.04
N PRO A 286 11.44 15.32 6.33
CA PRO A 286 11.50 14.48 5.12
C PRO A 286 11.14 13.01 5.38
N PRO A 287 10.76 12.22 4.35
CA PRO A 287 10.47 10.80 4.53
C PRO A 287 11.70 10.03 5.03
N ILE A 288 11.48 8.92 5.73
CA ILE A 288 12.53 8.07 6.33
C ILE A 288 13.44 7.48 5.23
N ILE A 289 12.83 6.96 4.17
CA ILE A 289 13.50 6.45 2.97
C ILE A 289 12.82 6.99 1.70
N SER A 290 13.47 6.87 0.54
CA SER A 290 12.89 7.33 -0.72
C SER A 290 11.63 6.53 -1.05
N TYR A 291 10.63 7.16 -1.67
CA TYR A 291 9.46 6.43 -2.17
C TYR A 291 9.85 5.39 -3.24
N THR A 292 10.98 5.58 -3.93
CA THR A 292 11.51 4.61 -4.90
C THR A 292 12.03 3.34 -4.24
N ASP A 293 12.41 3.39 -2.95
CA ASP A 293 12.82 2.20 -2.19
C ASP A 293 11.66 1.23 -1.96
N PHE A 294 10.41 1.68 -2.13
CA PHE A 294 9.23 0.82 -2.02
C PHE A 294 8.86 0.14 -3.34
N TYR A 295 9.48 0.50 -4.47
CA TYR A 295 9.16 -0.11 -5.75
C TYR A 295 9.64 -1.56 -5.80
N ASN A 296 8.77 -2.44 -6.29
CA ASN A 296 9.15 -3.80 -6.64
C ASN A 296 9.22 -3.94 -8.16
N SER A 297 10.42 -3.93 -8.72
CA SER A 297 10.63 -4.10 -10.15
C SER A 297 10.26 -5.49 -10.66
N THR A 298 10.14 -6.52 -9.79
CA THR A 298 9.69 -7.84 -10.27
C THR A 298 8.24 -7.82 -10.73
N LEU A 299 7.45 -6.82 -10.30
CA LEU A 299 6.10 -6.62 -10.82
C LEU A 299 6.07 -6.17 -12.28
N ASP A 300 7.20 -5.74 -12.85
CA ASP A 300 7.28 -5.44 -14.28
C ASP A 300 7.20 -6.73 -15.15
N HIS A 301 7.32 -7.91 -14.53
CA HIS A 301 7.28 -9.22 -15.20
C HIS A 301 5.97 -9.99 -15.04
N ILE A 302 4.98 -9.44 -14.32
CA ILE A 302 3.63 -10.05 -14.25
C ILE A 302 2.71 -9.45 -15.32
N ASP A 303 1.55 -10.08 -15.56
CA ASP A 303 0.51 -9.47 -16.36
C ASP A 303 -0.16 -8.31 -15.60
N LEU A 304 0.48 -7.13 -15.69
CA LEU A 304 0.01 -5.90 -15.08
C LEU A 304 -1.38 -5.48 -15.58
N MET A 305 -1.74 -5.85 -16.81
CA MET A 305 -3.06 -5.54 -17.33
C MET A 305 -4.10 -6.46 -16.70
N GLU A 306 -3.85 -7.76 -16.55
CA GLU A 306 -4.76 -8.64 -15.81
C GLU A 306 -4.98 -8.14 -14.37
N GLU A 307 -3.91 -7.74 -13.68
CA GLU A 307 -3.99 -7.11 -12.36
C GLU A 307 -4.85 -5.84 -12.37
N TYR A 308 -4.65 -4.97 -13.36
CA TYR A 308 -5.42 -3.74 -13.51
C TYR A 308 -6.92 -4.02 -13.76
N HIS A 309 -7.25 -4.96 -14.65
CA HIS A 309 -8.64 -5.36 -14.90
C HIS A 309 -9.27 -5.98 -13.65
N ASN A 310 -8.53 -6.83 -12.93
CA ASN A 310 -8.98 -7.40 -11.67
C ASN A 310 -9.29 -6.30 -10.63
N TRP A 311 -8.42 -5.29 -10.52
CA TRP A 311 -8.66 -4.14 -9.66
C TRP A 311 -9.84 -3.28 -10.12
N GLN A 312 -10.02 -3.04 -11.42
CA GLN A 312 -11.16 -2.27 -11.93
C GLN A 312 -12.49 -2.99 -11.69
N CYS A 313 -12.57 -4.28 -12.02
CA CYS A 313 -13.80 -5.08 -11.90
C CYS A 313 -14.16 -5.37 -10.45
N TYR A 314 -13.16 -5.52 -9.58
CA TYR A 314 -13.32 -6.03 -8.22
C TYR A 314 -12.71 -5.10 -7.16
N GLY A 315 -12.53 -3.82 -7.46
CA GLY A 315 -11.84 -2.87 -6.58
C GLY A 315 -12.47 -2.67 -5.21
N ASN A 316 -13.78 -2.92 -5.10
CA ASN A 316 -14.54 -2.93 -3.85
C ASN A 316 -14.67 -4.33 -3.21
N SER A 317 -14.03 -5.35 -3.79
CA SER A 317 -14.06 -6.72 -3.28
C SER A 317 -12.86 -7.02 -2.36
N HIS A 318 -12.92 -8.17 -1.68
CA HIS A 318 -11.81 -8.71 -0.89
C HIS A 318 -10.69 -9.36 -1.73
N ARG A 319 -10.76 -9.31 -3.07
CA ARG A 319 -9.69 -9.85 -3.91
C ARG A 319 -8.49 -8.91 -3.89
N PHE A 320 -7.32 -9.51 -3.72
CA PHE A 320 -6.05 -8.80 -3.77
C PHE A 320 -5.71 -8.42 -5.22
N SER A 321 -5.19 -7.22 -5.40
CA SER A 321 -4.42 -6.84 -6.58
C SER A 321 -3.32 -5.86 -6.19
N PHE A 322 -2.18 -5.92 -6.86
CA PHE A 322 -1.11 -4.94 -6.68
C PHE A 322 -1.55 -3.50 -7.01
N CYS A 323 -2.54 -3.33 -7.90
CA CYS A 323 -3.09 -2.02 -8.24
C CYS A 323 -3.81 -1.33 -7.07
N GLN A 324 -4.17 -2.06 -6.01
CA GLN A 324 -4.66 -1.50 -4.74
C GLN A 324 -3.55 -0.82 -3.93
N TYR A 325 -2.28 -1.09 -4.26
CA TYR A 325 -1.09 -0.62 -3.56
C TYR A 325 -0.13 0.11 -4.52
N PRO A 326 -0.49 1.28 -5.09
CA PRO A 326 0.30 1.92 -6.14
C PRO A 326 1.73 2.26 -5.75
N PHE A 327 2.04 2.39 -4.45
CA PHE A 327 3.39 2.71 -3.98
C PHE A 327 4.41 1.59 -4.28
N ILE A 328 3.98 0.33 -4.44
CA ILE A 328 4.87 -0.79 -4.79
C ILE A 328 5.15 -0.88 -6.29
N ILE A 329 4.28 -0.29 -7.11
CA ILE A 329 4.36 -0.37 -8.56
C ILE A 329 5.37 0.66 -9.07
N SER A 330 6.34 0.20 -9.87
CA SER A 330 7.35 1.03 -10.51
C SER A 330 6.73 2.10 -11.41
N ILE A 331 7.47 3.16 -11.70
CA ILE A 331 7.02 4.17 -12.67
C ILE A 331 6.85 3.58 -14.08
N THR A 332 7.70 2.61 -14.44
CA THR A 332 7.64 1.90 -15.72
C THR A 332 6.34 1.11 -15.84
N ALA A 333 5.99 0.33 -14.82
CA ALA A 333 4.74 -0.42 -14.78
C ALA A 333 3.50 0.51 -14.78
N LYS A 334 3.52 1.61 -14.01
CA LYS A 334 2.43 2.61 -14.02
C LYS A 334 2.24 3.21 -15.40
N LYS A 335 3.34 3.56 -16.09
CA LYS A 335 3.29 4.07 -17.46
C LYS A 335 2.64 3.06 -18.40
N VAL A 336 3.00 1.77 -18.29
CA VAL A 336 2.40 0.70 -19.10
C VAL A 336 0.89 0.59 -18.84
N ILE A 337 0.47 0.55 -17.57
CA ILE A 337 -0.95 0.47 -17.19
C ILE A 337 -1.74 1.65 -17.78
N ILE A 338 -1.27 2.88 -17.57
CA ILE A 338 -1.96 4.09 -18.03
C ILE A 338 -2.02 4.14 -19.57
N GLN A 339 -0.90 3.80 -20.23
CA GLN A 339 -0.83 3.80 -21.69
C GLN A 339 -1.82 2.78 -22.28
N ARG A 340 -1.82 1.55 -21.78
CA ARG A 340 -2.71 0.48 -22.26
C ARG A 340 -4.17 0.77 -21.96
N ASP A 341 -4.51 1.25 -20.77
CA ASP A 341 -5.87 1.68 -20.42
C ASP A 341 -6.36 2.78 -21.37
N SER A 342 -5.50 3.77 -21.68
CA SER A 342 -5.86 4.83 -22.62
C SER A 342 -6.12 4.32 -24.05
N GLU A 343 -5.31 3.37 -24.54
CA GLU A 343 -5.48 2.73 -25.84
C GLU A 343 -6.78 1.92 -25.89
N GLN A 344 -7.08 1.16 -24.83
CA GLN A 344 -8.31 0.38 -24.71
C GLN A 344 -9.55 1.27 -24.67
N GLN A 345 -9.54 2.35 -23.88
CA GLN A 345 -10.64 3.30 -23.80
C GLN A 345 -10.87 4.00 -25.14
N MET A 346 -9.79 4.35 -25.84
CA MET A 346 -9.86 4.96 -27.17
C MET A 346 -10.55 4.06 -28.19
N ILE A 347 -10.19 2.78 -28.23
CA ILE A 347 -10.81 1.79 -29.11
C ILE A 347 -12.27 1.56 -28.71
N SER A 348 -12.54 1.41 -27.41
CA SER A 348 -13.88 1.15 -26.87
C SER A 348 -14.86 2.26 -27.25
N ILE A 349 -14.48 3.52 -27.06
CA ILE A 349 -15.35 4.67 -27.34
C ILE A 349 -15.55 4.89 -28.84
N ALA A 350 -14.51 4.65 -29.66
CA ALA A 350 -14.64 4.66 -31.11
C ALA A 350 -15.61 3.57 -31.60
N ARG A 351 -15.51 2.35 -31.05
CA ARG A 351 -16.41 1.23 -31.36
C ARG A 351 -17.84 1.53 -30.92
N GLN A 352 -18.04 2.09 -29.74
CA GLN A 352 -19.36 2.48 -29.25
C GLN A 352 -20.03 3.49 -30.20
N SER A 353 -19.27 4.50 -30.65
CA SER A 353 -19.76 5.50 -31.60
C SER A 353 -20.20 4.89 -32.94
N LEU A 354 -19.47 3.86 -33.41
CA LEU A 354 -19.83 3.11 -34.60
C LEU A 354 -21.14 2.33 -34.39
N VAL A 355 -21.24 1.59 -33.28
CA VAL A 355 -22.44 0.83 -32.93
C VAL A 355 -23.67 1.74 -32.81
N ASP A 356 -23.53 2.89 -32.16
CA ASP A 356 -24.62 3.85 -31.98
C ASP A 356 -25.13 4.40 -33.33
N LYS A 357 -24.23 4.72 -34.26
CA LYS A 357 -24.62 5.19 -35.61
C LYS A 357 -25.29 4.10 -36.44
N VAL A 358 -24.78 2.87 -36.38
CA VAL A 358 -25.39 1.72 -37.07
C VAL A 358 -26.78 1.43 -36.50
N SER A 359 -26.94 1.45 -35.17
CA SER A 359 -28.23 1.28 -34.49
C SER A 359 -29.27 2.33 -34.94
N ARG A 360 -28.82 3.58 -35.15
CA ARG A 360 -29.66 4.68 -35.67
C ARG A 360 -29.87 4.64 -37.19
N ARG A 361 -29.43 3.58 -37.88
CA ARG A 361 -29.47 3.42 -39.36
C ARG A 361 -28.79 4.58 -40.12
N GLN A 362 -27.82 5.23 -39.49
CA GLN A 362 -27.04 6.29 -40.12
C GLN A 362 -25.83 5.70 -40.83
N LYS A 363 -25.49 6.23 -42.02
CA LYS A 363 -24.29 5.81 -42.75
C LYS A 363 -23.03 6.12 -41.91
N PRO A 364 -22.19 5.12 -41.60
CA PRO A 364 -20.96 5.37 -40.88
C PRO A 364 -19.96 6.21 -41.69
N ASP A 365 -19.34 7.19 -41.03
CA ASP A 365 -18.19 7.95 -41.53
C ASP A 365 -16.97 7.66 -40.65
N MET A 366 -15.82 7.41 -41.28
CA MET A 366 -14.55 7.13 -40.60
C MET A 366 -14.13 8.25 -39.64
N ASN A 367 -14.50 9.50 -39.90
CA ASN A 367 -14.16 10.60 -39.00
C ASN A 367 -14.77 10.42 -37.60
N MET A 368 -15.84 9.63 -37.43
CA MET A 368 -16.47 9.41 -36.11
C MET A 368 -15.55 8.69 -35.10
N LEU A 369 -14.54 7.96 -35.60
CA LEU A 369 -13.63 7.15 -34.78
C LEU A 369 -12.57 8.03 -34.09
N PHE A 370 -12.49 9.29 -34.48
CA PHE A 370 -11.49 10.25 -34.02
C PHE A 370 -12.16 11.43 -33.33
N LEU A 371 -11.43 12.04 -32.39
CA LEU A 371 -11.70 13.39 -31.94
C LEU A 371 -11.08 14.35 -32.96
N ASN A 372 -11.88 14.81 -33.90
CA ASN A 372 -11.42 15.77 -34.90
C ASN A 372 -11.43 17.18 -34.31
N VAL A 373 -10.30 17.86 -34.30
CA VAL A 373 -10.16 19.25 -33.84
C VAL A 373 -9.72 20.10 -35.02
N LYS A 374 -10.56 21.05 -35.43
CA LYS A 374 -10.27 21.95 -36.56
C LYS A 374 -10.02 23.36 -36.05
N VAL A 375 -8.82 23.89 -36.27
CA VAL A 375 -8.39 25.18 -35.69
C VAL A 375 -7.69 26.08 -36.69
N ARG A 376 -7.79 27.39 -36.50
CA ARG A 376 -7.01 28.40 -37.23
C ARG A 376 -5.75 28.73 -36.45
N ARG A 377 -4.61 28.86 -37.13
CA ARG A 377 -3.33 29.24 -36.48
C ARG A 377 -3.44 30.55 -35.68
N THR A 378 -4.19 31.52 -36.21
CA THR A 378 -4.37 32.84 -35.58
C THR A 378 -5.31 32.84 -34.37
N HIS A 379 -6.15 31.82 -34.21
CA HIS A 379 -7.13 31.69 -33.11
C HIS A 379 -6.95 30.36 -32.37
N LEU A 380 -5.70 29.91 -32.24
CA LEU A 380 -5.38 28.56 -31.79
C LEU A 380 -6.03 28.21 -30.45
N VAL A 381 -5.89 29.08 -29.43
CA VAL A 381 -6.41 28.83 -28.08
C VAL A 381 -7.95 28.79 -28.08
N SER A 382 -8.60 29.84 -28.59
CA SER A 382 -10.06 29.94 -28.64
C SER A 382 -10.69 28.79 -29.43
N ASP A 383 -10.22 28.53 -30.67
CA ASP A 383 -10.77 27.45 -31.49
C ASP A 383 -10.58 26.09 -30.82
N SER A 384 -9.43 25.85 -30.18
CA SER A 384 -9.15 24.60 -29.45
C SER A 384 -10.10 24.40 -28.28
N LEU A 385 -10.29 25.44 -27.44
CA LEU A 385 -11.19 25.38 -26.29
C LEU A 385 -12.63 25.13 -26.74
N ASP A 386 -13.08 25.84 -27.78
CA ASP A 386 -14.45 25.68 -28.31
C ASP A 386 -14.70 24.30 -28.92
N GLU A 387 -13.71 23.75 -29.64
CA GLU A 387 -13.79 22.40 -30.21
C GLU A 387 -13.84 21.32 -29.12
N LEU A 388 -12.95 21.41 -28.11
CA LEU A 388 -12.91 20.45 -26.99
C LEU A 388 -14.14 20.55 -26.10
N ALA A 389 -14.64 21.76 -25.84
CA ALA A 389 -15.85 21.99 -25.05
C ALA A 389 -17.10 21.42 -25.73
N ARG A 390 -17.22 21.56 -27.06
CA ARG A 390 -18.34 20.98 -27.83
C ARG A 390 -18.27 19.47 -27.95
N LYS A 391 -17.08 18.87 -27.91
CA LYS A 391 -16.83 17.43 -28.16
C LYS A 391 -16.48 16.64 -26.89
N ARG A 392 -17.07 17.02 -25.74
CA ARG A 392 -16.78 16.40 -24.43
C ARG A 392 -16.92 14.88 -24.39
N ALA A 393 -17.92 14.32 -25.08
CA ALA A 393 -18.14 12.87 -25.13
C ALA A 393 -17.05 12.11 -25.91
N ASP A 394 -16.32 12.81 -26.77
CA ASP A 394 -15.33 12.23 -27.69
C ASP A 394 -13.88 12.42 -27.22
N LEU A 395 -13.66 13.07 -26.06
CA LEU A 395 -12.31 13.45 -25.58
C LEU A 395 -11.34 12.28 -25.44
N LYS A 396 -11.85 11.07 -25.26
CA LYS A 396 -11.06 9.84 -25.14
C LYS A 396 -10.80 9.14 -26.47
N LYS A 397 -11.36 9.61 -27.59
CA LYS A 397 -11.04 9.10 -28.93
C LYS A 397 -9.65 9.57 -29.36
N LYS A 398 -9.11 8.94 -30.41
CA LYS A 398 -7.83 9.34 -30.99
C LYS A 398 -7.94 10.77 -31.53
N LEU A 399 -7.10 11.67 -31.03
CA LEU A 399 -7.06 13.06 -31.49
C LEU A 399 -6.56 13.12 -32.95
N LYS A 400 -7.25 13.91 -33.77
CA LYS A 400 -6.85 14.27 -35.12
C LYS A 400 -7.01 15.77 -35.30
N VAL A 401 -5.90 16.46 -35.49
CA VAL A 401 -5.89 17.92 -35.67
C VAL A 401 -5.79 18.28 -37.15
N THR A 402 -6.56 19.29 -37.56
CA THR A 402 -6.48 19.89 -38.89
C THR A 402 -6.42 21.42 -38.78
N PHE A 403 -5.39 22.03 -39.37
CA PHE A 403 -5.34 23.48 -39.52
C PHE A 403 -6.18 23.93 -40.72
N VAL A 404 -6.98 24.99 -40.53
CA VAL A 404 -7.82 25.52 -41.60
C VAL A 404 -6.95 26.02 -42.77
N GLY A 405 -7.21 25.49 -43.97
CA GLY A 405 -6.48 25.87 -45.18
C GLY A 405 -5.21 25.04 -45.45
N GLU A 406 -4.88 24.07 -44.59
CA GLU A 406 -3.68 23.25 -44.73
C GLU A 406 -4.03 21.80 -45.13
N ALA A 407 -3.18 21.20 -45.97
CA ALA A 407 -3.32 19.81 -46.36
C ALA A 407 -2.93 18.90 -45.18
N GLY A 408 -3.91 18.18 -44.62
CA GLY A 408 -3.74 17.29 -43.45
C GLY A 408 -3.03 15.96 -43.75
N LEU A 409 -1.85 16.01 -44.37
CA LEU A 409 -1.14 14.81 -44.85
C LEU A 409 -0.45 14.02 -43.73
N ASP A 410 0.09 14.70 -42.70
CA ASP A 410 0.72 14.06 -41.55
C ASP A 410 -0.07 14.31 -40.25
N MET A 411 -0.99 13.39 -39.95
CA MET A 411 -1.82 13.49 -38.74
C MET A 411 -1.00 13.50 -37.43
N GLY A 412 0.14 12.79 -37.41
CA GLY A 412 0.99 12.70 -36.22
C GLY A 412 1.75 14.00 -35.98
N GLY A 413 2.36 14.54 -37.04
CA GLY A 413 3.07 15.81 -37.03
C GLY A 413 2.16 16.98 -36.62
N LEU A 414 0.99 17.10 -37.24
CA LEU A 414 0.03 18.19 -36.94
C LEU A 414 -0.49 18.14 -35.51
N THR A 415 -0.72 16.96 -34.96
CA THR A 415 -1.15 16.80 -33.56
C THR A 415 -0.06 17.23 -32.59
N LYS A 416 1.20 16.86 -32.86
CA LYS A 416 2.36 17.27 -32.06
C LYS A 416 2.58 18.78 -32.12
N GLU A 417 2.50 19.36 -33.31
CA GLU A 417 2.61 20.80 -33.53
C GLU A 417 1.52 21.56 -32.77
N TRP A 418 0.25 21.13 -32.91
CA TRP A 418 -0.87 21.74 -32.21
C TRP A 418 -0.69 21.75 -30.69
N PHE A 419 -0.30 20.62 -30.08
CA PHE A 419 -0.01 20.57 -28.64
C PHE A 419 1.10 21.54 -28.23
N LEU A 420 2.19 21.58 -29.00
CA LEU A 420 3.34 22.44 -28.70
C LEU A 420 2.96 23.92 -28.76
N LEU A 421 2.23 24.34 -29.80
CA LEU A 421 1.78 25.71 -29.96
C LEU A 421 0.75 26.09 -28.87
N LEU A 422 -0.19 25.19 -28.58
CA LEU A 422 -1.24 25.43 -27.60
C LEU A 422 -0.66 25.62 -26.19
N ILE A 423 0.24 24.73 -25.76
CA ILE A 423 0.92 24.84 -24.46
C ILE A 423 1.70 26.16 -24.37
N ARG A 424 2.45 26.52 -25.42
CA ARG A 424 3.21 27.79 -25.43
C ARG A 424 2.32 29.02 -25.29
N GLN A 425 1.16 29.04 -25.93
CA GLN A 425 0.24 30.18 -25.86
C GLN A 425 -0.52 30.24 -24.53
N ILE A 426 -0.97 29.09 -23.99
CA ILE A 426 -1.68 29.04 -22.70
C ILE A 426 -0.78 29.49 -21.53
N PHE A 427 0.50 29.13 -21.57
CA PHE A 427 1.47 29.54 -20.54
C PHE A 427 2.21 30.83 -20.90
N HIS A 428 1.79 31.56 -21.94
CA HIS A 428 2.33 32.88 -22.21
C HIS A 428 1.82 33.86 -21.13
N PRO A 429 2.67 34.74 -20.56
CA PRO A 429 2.27 35.65 -19.48
C PRO A 429 1.00 36.45 -19.79
N ASP A 430 0.86 36.90 -21.04
CA ASP A 430 -0.30 37.67 -21.50
C ASP A 430 -1.65 36.92 -21.46
N TYR A 431 -1.62 35.57 -21.48
CA TYR A 431 -2.81 34.73 -21.34
C TYR A 431 -3.14 34.37 -19.88
N GLY A 432 -2.20 34.56 -18.94
CA GLY A 432 -2.35 34.20 -17.53
C GLY A 432 -2.95 35.29 -16.63
N GLU A 433 -2.94 36.56 -17.05
CA GLU A 433 -3.45 37.69 -16.25
C GLU A 433 -4.85 38.19 -16.67
N SER A 434 -5.52 37.49 -17.59
CA SER A 434 -6.85 37.86 -18.08
C SER A 434 -7.97 36.92 -17.60
N THR A 435 -7.94 36.51 -16.33
CA THR A 435 -9.07 35.91 -15.59
C THR A 435 -8.84 36.13 -14.11
#